data_AF-A0A151TJK1-F1
#
_entry.id   AF-A0A151TJK1-F1
#
_cell.length_a   1.000
_cell.length_b   1.000
_cell.length_c   1.000
_cell.angle_alpha   90.00
_cell.angle_beta   90.00
_cell.angle_gamma   90.00
#
_symmetry.space_group_name_H-M   'P 1'
#
loop_
_entity.id
_entity.type
_entity.pdbx_description
1 polymer ?
#
loop_
_entity_poly.entity_id
_entity_poly.type
_entity_poly.pdbx_seq_one_letter_code
_entity_poly.pdbx_strand_id
1 'polypeptide(L)'
;MPVYNMPSLWLPSAVCNKVNHACRSLLWSNNGSSRVWSHVGWEVVTKSKDYGGLGLRETRTMNVALLGKLLWDFVENPTKPWVRLLSHKYLNG
;
A
#
# COMPACT_ATOMS: atom_id res chain seq x y z
N MET A 1 2.95 6.88 -8.51
CA MET A 1 2.93 6.54 -7.06
C MET A 1 4.10 5.63 -6.76
N PRO A 2 4.95 5.88 -5.75
CA PRO A 2 6.15 5.09 -5.57
C PRO A 2 5.79 3.73 -4.98
N VAL A 3 5.57 2.75 -5.87
CA VAL A 3 5.35 1.33 -5.55
C VAL A 3 6.62 0.68 -4.95
N TYR A 4 7.74 1.41 -4.98
CA TYR A 4 9.06 0.89 -4.64
C TYR A 4 9.30 0.72 -3.12
N ASN A 5 8.69 1.55 -2.27
CA ASN A 5 8.88 1.49 -0.80
C ASN A 5 7.81 0.68 -0.07
N MET A 6 6.74 0.28 -0.76
CA MET A 6 5.66 -0.52 -0.17
C MET A 6 6.05 -1.99 0.12
N PRO A 7 6.83 -2.70 -0.70
CA PRO A 7 7.17 -4.10 -0.41
C PRO A 7 8.27 -4.29 0.64
N SER A 8 9.05 -3.26 0.97
CA SER A 8 10.26 -3.40 1.80
C SER A 8 10.05 -3.15 3.29
N LEU A 9 8.93 -2.53 3.69
CA LEU A 9 8.70 -2.10 5.07
C LEU A 9 7.26 -2.36 5.50
N TRP A 10 7.08 -2.90 6.70
CA TRP A 10 5.81 -2.83 7.42
C TRP A 10 5.49 -1.36 7.71
N LEU A 11 4.76 -0.70 6.81
CA LEU A 11 4.36 0.69 6.96
C LEU A 11 3.47 0.85 8.21
N PRO A 12 3.83 1.76 9.14
CA PRO A 12 2.97 2.13 10.24
C PRO A 12 1.63 2.65 9.72
N SER A 13 0.55 2.37 10.45
CA SER A 13 -0.81 2.82 10.11
C SER A 13 -0.89 4.32 9.84
N ALA A 14 -0.09 5.12 10.56
CA ALA A 14 0.02 6.57 10.35
C ALA A 14 0.49 6.95 8.93
N VAL A 15 1.43 6.20 8.34
CA VAL A 15 1.92 6.45 6.97
C VAL A 15 0.86 6.04 5.97
N CYS A 16 0.22 4.89 6.16
CA CYS A 16 -0.92 4.47 5.33
C CYS A 16 -2.06 5.49 5.38
N ASN A 17 -2.34 6.06 6.55
CA ASN A 17 -3.36 7.09 6.73
C ASN A 17 -2.99 8.40 6.02
N LYS A 18 -1.71 8.81 6.04
CA LYS A 18 -1.24 9.98 5.28
C LYS A 18 -1.38 9.77 3.78
N VAL A 19 -1.05 8.58 3.26
CA VAL A 19 -1.23 8.25 1.85
C VAL A 19 -2.71 8.23 1.47
N ASN A 20 -3.56 7.58 2.27
CA ASN A 20 -5.00 7.60 2.08
C ASN A 20 -5.57 9.03 2.12
N HIS A 21 -5.09 9.87 3.05
CA HIS A 21 -5.48 11.28 3.14
C HIS A 21 -5.06 12.07 1.89
N ALA A 22 -3.84 11.87 1.38
CA ALA A 22 -3.41 12.50 0.14
C ALA A 22 -4.28 12.06 -1.05
N CYS A 23 -4.63 10.77 -1.13
CA CYS A 23 -5.54 10.26 -2.17
C CYS A 23 -6.94 10.86 -2.04
N ARG A 24 -7.50 10.95 -0.83
CA ARG A 24 -8.77 11.63 -0.53
C ARG A 24 -8.74 13.09 -0.95
N SER A 25 -7.65 13.78 -0.59
CA SER A 25 -7.44 15.16 -0.95
C SER A 25 -7.42 15.30 -2.47
N LEU A 26 -6.69 14.45 -3.22
CA LEU A 26 -6.69 14.55 -4.68
C LEU A 26 -8.06 14.29 -5.33
N LEU A 27 -8.85 13.36 -4.79
CA LEU A 27 -10.17 13.02 -5.34
C LEU A 27 -11.21 14.10 -5.09
N TRP A 28 -11.14 14.76 -3.94
CA TRP A 28 -12.11 15.77 -3.51
C TRP A 28 -11.52 17.18 -3.45
N SER A 29 -10.31 17.39 -3.99
CA SER A 29 -9.65 18.71 -4.05
C SER A 29 -10.32 19.51 -5.15
N ASN A 30 -11.08 20.51 -4.73
CA ASN A 30 -11.51 21.58 -5.62
C ASN A 30 -10.47 22.71 -5.60
N ASN A 31 -10.25 23.38 -6.73
CA ASN A 31 -9.32 24.52 -6.85
C ASN A 31 -9.79 25.79 -6.08
N GLY A 32 -10.94 25.73 -5.40
CA GLY A 32 -11.49 26.80 -4.57
C GLY A 32 -11.51 26.39 -3.09
N SER A 33 -11.21 27.35 -2.21
CA SER A 33 -10.78 27.22 -0.80
C SER A 33 -11.71 26.51 0.20
N SER A 34 -12.71 25.75 -0.22
CA SER A 34 -13.62 25.04 0.69
C SER A 34 -13.33 23.55 0.70
N ARG A 35 -13.14 22.96 1.90
CA ARG A 35 -13.20 21.51 2.11
C ARG A 35 -14.54 21.01 1.58
N VAL A 36 -14.53 20.31 0.45
CA VAL A 36 -15.70 19.60 -0.03
C VAL A 36 -15.92 18.40 0.89
N TRP A 37 -17.05 18.38 1.61
CA TRP A 37 -17.42 17.25 2.43
C TRP A 37 -17.76 16.06 1.54
N SER A 38 -16.90 15.04 1.52
CA SER A 38 -17.18 13.81 0.79
C SER A 38 -18.41 13.12 1.40
N HIS A 39 -19.53 13.10 0.67
CA HIS A 39 -20.74 12.36 1.07
C HIS A 39 -20.55 10.83 1.04
N VAL A 40 -19.45 10.35 0.47
CA VAL A 40 -19.11 8.94 0.34
C VAL A 40 -17.97 8.60 1.29
N GLY A 41 -18.22 7.66 2.21
CA GLY A 41 -17.20 7.16 3.13
C GLY A 41 -16.05 6.48 2.38
N TRP A 42 -14.83 6.62 2.89
CA TRP A 42 -13.63 6.08 2.22
C TRP A 42 -13.71 4.58 1.96
N GLU A 43 -14.37 3.83 2.85
CA GLU A 43 -14.59 2.39 2.70
C GLU A 43 -15.36 2.06 1.41
N VAL A 44 -16.34 2.90 1.04
CA VAL A 44 -17.12 2.73 -0.20
C VAL A 44 -16.26 3.05 -1.42
N VAL A 45 -15.44 4.12 -1.34
CA VAL A 45 -14.51 4.49 -2.41
C VAL A 45 -13.48 3.37 -2.66
N THR A 46 -13.04 2.69 -1.60
CA THR A 46 -12.05 1.61 -1.71
C THR A 46 -12.61 0.27 -2.20
N LYS A 47 -13.93 0.11 -2.32
CA LYS A 47 -14.52 -1.10 -2.91
C LYS A 47 -14.15 -1.23 -4.39
N SER A 48 -14.14 -2.46 -4.89
CA SER A 48 -13.97 -2.74 -6.32
C SER A 48 -15.07 -2.06 -7.15
N LYS A 49 -14.77 -1.76 -8.41
CA LYS A 49 -15.74 -1.16 -9.34
C LYS A 49 -17.01 -2.00 -9.50
N ASP A 50 -16.87 -3.32 -9.44
CA ASP A 50 -17.99 -4.28 -9.52
C ASP A 50 -18.99 -4.13 -8.36
N TYR A 51 -18.55 -3.59 -7.22
CA TYR A 51 -19.36 -3.34 -6.03
C TYR A 51 -19.70 -1.84 -5.84
N GLY A 52 -19.60 -1.04 -6.91
CA GLY A 52 -19.95 0.38 -6.88
C GLY A 52 -18.91 1.30 -6.21
N GLY A 53 -17.69 0.80 -5.96
CA GLY A 53 -16.56 1.60 -5.49
C GLY A 53 -15.68 2.13 -6.62
N LEU A 54 -14.68 2.94 -6.27
CA LEU A 54 -13.74 3.50 -7.25
C LEU A 54 -12.61 2.52 -7.63
N GLY A 55 -12.49 1.40 -6.91
CA GLY A 55 -11.41 0.44 -7.06
C GLY A 55 -10.09 0.89 -6.43
N LEU A 56 -10.11 1.91 -5.57
CA LEU A 56 -8.90 2.35 -4.87
C LEU A 56 -8.52 1.34 -3.80
N ARG A 57 -7.32 0.79 -3.91
CA ARG A 57 -6.82 -0.17 -2.92
C ARG A 57 -6.39 0.57 -1.66
N GLU A 58 -6.88 0.12 -0.51
CA GLU A 58 -6.39 0.59 0.78
C GLU A 58 -4.87 0.33 0.88
N THR A 59 -4.10 1.36 1.23
CA THR A 59 -2.64 1.28 1.29
C THR A 59 -2.14 0.19 2.24
N ARG A 60 -2.88 -0.07 3.34
CA ARG A 60 -2.54 -1.12 4.31
C ARG A 60 -2.67 -2.51 3.70
N THR A 61 -3.82 -2.78 3.06
CA THR A 61 -4.07 -4.04 2.36
C THR A 61 -3.06 -4.28 1.23
N MET A 62 -2.72 -3.23 0.48
CA MET A 62 -1.69 -3.29 -0.57
C MET A 62 -0.30 -3.59 0.00
N ASN A 63 0.07 -2.97 1.12
CA ASN A 63 1.33 -3.24 1.79
C ASN A 63 1.43 -4.71 2.23
N VAL A 64 0.41 -5.24 2.91
CA VAL A 64 0.39 -6.65 3.34
C VAL A 64 0.50 -7.61 2.15
N ALA A 65 -0.24 -7.35 1.07
CA ALA A 65 -0.16 -8.18 -0.14
C ALA A 65 1.23 -8.14 -0.79
N LEU A 66 1.87 -6.97 -0.83
CA LEU A 66 3.23 -6.81 -1.37
C LEU A 66 4.29 -7.48 -0.50
N LEU A 67 4.15 -7.40 0.83
CA LEU A 67 5.00 -8.11 1.78
C LEU A 67 4.83 -9.63 1.65
N GLY A 68 3.59 -10.11 1.54
CA GLY A 68 3.31 -11.52 1.29
C GLY A 68 3.93 -12.00 -0.03
N LYS A 69 3.83 -11.20 -1.09
CA LYS A 69 4.51 -11.49 -2.36
C LYS A 69 6.03 -11.52 -2.22
N LEU A 70 6.61 -10.61 -1.44
CA LEU A 70 8.05 -10.57 -1.20
C LEU A 70 8.53 -11.76 -0.35
N LEU A 71 7.77 -12.18 0.66
CA LEU A 71 8.04 -13.39 1.43
C LEU A 71 7.90 -14.65 0.58
N TRP A 72 6.87 -14.72 -0.25
CA TRP A 72 6.71 -15.83 -1.21
C TRP A 72 7.92 -15.90 -2.14
N ASP A 73 8.34 -14.76 -2.69
CA ASP A 73 9.51 -14.68 -3.57
C ASP A 73 10.82 -15.02 -2.86
N PHE A 74 10.93 -14.71 -1.57
CA PHE A 74 12.06 -15.12 -0.72
C PHE A 74 12.15 -16.64 -0.56
N VAL A 75 11.01 -17.32 -0.39
CA VAL A 75 10.93 -18.78 -0.25
C VAL A 75 11.13 -19.50 -1.58
N GLU A 76 10.48 -19.03 -2.64
CA GLU A 76 10.48 -19.68 -3.95
C GLU A 76 11.82 -19.52 -4.69
N ASN A 77 12.49 -18.36 -4.54
CA ASN A 77 13.68 -18.01 -5.32
C ASN A 77 14.90 -17.67 -4.44
N PRO A 78 15.50 -18.66 -3.74
CA PRO A 78 16.66 -18.44 -2.87
C PRO A 78 17.93 -18.01 -3.62
N THR A 79 17.95 -18.16 -4.94
CA THR A 79 19.09 -17.82 -5.80
C THR A 79 19.26 -16.31 -6.04
N LYS A 80 18.22 -15.50 -5.74
CA LYS A 80 18.27 -14.05 -5.93
C LYS A 80 19.35 -13.42 -5.04
N PRO A 81 20.19 -12.50 -5.56
CA PRO A 81 21.29 -11.91 -4.80
C PRO A 81 20.87 -11.28 -3.47
N TRP A 82 19.71 -10.60 -3.44
CA TRP A 82 19.18 -9.99 -2.21
C TRP A 82 18.73 -11.04 -1.19
N VAL A 83 18.17 -12.18 -1.62
CA VAL A 83 17.76 -13.29 -0.75
C VAL A 83 19.00 -13.96 -0.15
N ARG A 84 20.03 -14.19 -0.96
CA ARG A 84 21.33 -14.73 -0.48
C ARG A 84 21.98 -13.81 0.54
N LEU A 85 21.99 -12.50 0.29
CA LEU A 85 22.54 -11.51 1.22
C LEU A 85 21.78 -11.52 2.56
N LEU A 86 20.45 -11.51 2.53
CA LEU A 86 19.61 -11.58 3.73
C LEU A 86 19.80 -12.89 4.49
N SER A 87 19.82 -14.02 3.79
CA SER A 87 20.04 -15.34 4.39
C SER A 87 21.40 -15.41 5.07
N HIS A 88 22.46 -14.91 4.41
CA HIS A 88 23.79 -14.88 5.01
C HIS A 88 23.88 -13.94 6.22
N LYS A 89 23.12 -12.84 6.25
CA LYS A 89 23.15 -11.88 7.35
C LYS A 89 22.31 -12.32 8.57
N TYR A 90 21.20 -13.00 8.35
CA TYR A 90 20.20 -13.27 9.39
C TYR A 90 19.96 -14.76 9.68
N LEU A 91 20.28 -15.67 8.76
CA LEU A 91 20.07 -17.13 8.93
C LEU A 91 21.38 -17.89 9.23
N ASN A 92 22.54 -17.33 8.87
CA ASN A 92 23.83 -17.87 9.28
C ASN A 92 24.24 -17.24 10.63
N GLY A 93 23.67 -17.79 11.71
CA GLY A 93 24.16 -17.62 13.09
C GLY A 93 24.90 -18.86 13.53
#